data_AF-A0A497CHU2-F1
#
_entry.id   AF-A0A497CHU2-F1
#
_cell.length_a   1.000
_cell.length_b   1.000
_cell.length_c   1.000
_cell.angle_alpha   90.00
_cell.angle_beta   90.00
_cell.angle_gamma   90.00
#
_symmetry.space_group_name_H-M   'P 1'
#
loop_
_entity.id
_entity.type
_entity.pdbx_description
1 polymer ?
#
loop_
_entity_poly.entity_id
_entity_poly.type
_entity_poly.pdbx_seq_one_letter_code
_entity_poly.pdbx_strand_id
1 'polypeptide(L)'
;MIVNTELDKKGNLFPSKIIAFKKDIDTLYFSTDNDVVLQLTVFRDSVLRFRYTTTGTFSKDFSYAITKYASKGYNHLQIEDEKDCYNVITSKLICKISKSDLKISIFDAKDNTLISQDELGFHWEESYEFGGNIVKMSKASQDGEGYYGLGDKPSHLNLKGKRFENWV
;
A
#
# COMPACT_ATOMS: atom_id res chain seq x y z
N MET A 1 16.01 -15.28 -32.78
CA MET A 1 15.26 -14.09 -33.25
C MET A 1 15.53 -12.99 -32.25
N ILE A 2 16.46 -12.07 -32.58
CA ILE A 2 16.75 -10.91 -31.72
C ILE A 2 15.81 -9.82 -32.22
N VAL A 3 14.75 -9.54 -31.46
CA VAL A 3 13.91 -8.38 -31.72
C VAL A 3 14.69 -7.16 -31.23
N ASN A 4 14.97 -6.22 -32.14
CA ASN A 4 15.41 -4.89 -31.79
C ASN A 4 14.27 -4.19 -31.05
N THR A 5 14.10 -4.50 -29.77
CA THR A 5 13.21 -3.75 -28.89
C THR A 5 14.06 -2.64 -28.31
N GLU A 6 13.85 -1.41 -28.79
CA GLU A 6 14.37 -0.24 -28.10
C GLU A 6 13.81 -0.27 -26.67
N LEU A 7 14.71 -0.29 -25.67
CA LEU A 7 14.34 -0.26 -24.26
C LEU A 7 13.85 1.16 -23.93
N ASP A 8 12.54 1.37 -24.05
CA ASP A 8 11.90 2.61 -23.64
C ASP A 8 11.88 2.68 -22.10
N LYS A 9 12.63 3.64 -21.54
CA LYS A 9 12.72 3.84 -20.09
C LYS A 9 11.44 4.49 -19.60
N LYS A 10 10.46 3.67 -19.25
CA LYS A 10 9.24 4.14 -18.61
C LYS A 10 9.61 4.67 -17.22
N GLY A 11 9.24 5.93 -16.95
CA GLY A 11 9.36 6.52 -15.61
C GLY A 11 8.37 5.86 -14.64
N ASN A 12 7.93 6.59 -13.61
CA ASN A 12 6.94 6.07 -12.67
C ASN A 12 5.68 5.53 -13.37
N LEU A 13 5.37 4.28 -13.08
CA LEU A 13 4.14 3.58 -13.45
C LEU A 13 3.23 3.49 -12.23
N PHE A 14 1.91 3.52 -12.47
CA PHE A 14 0.89 3.59 -11.44
C PHE A 14 -0.17 2.52 -11.66
N PRO A 15 -0.88 2.06 -10.61
CA PRO A 15 -2.06 1.26 -10.78
C PRO A 15 -3.13 1.99 -11.58
N SER A 16 -3.86 1.24 -12.39
CA SER A 16 -5.01 1.73 -13.13
C SER A 16 -6.33 1.41 -12.40
N LYS A 17 -7.45 1.52 -13.12
CA LYS A 17 -8.77 1.26 -12.55
C LYS A 17 -8.92 -0.19 -12.10
N ILE A 18 -9.61 -0.39 -10.98
CA ILE A 18 -9.99 -1.70 -10.48
C ILE A 18 -11.00 -2.34 -11.44
N ILE A 19 -10.73 -3.56 -11.89
CA ILE A 19 -11.59 -4.36 -12.76
C ILE A 19 -12.17 -5.59 -12.07
N ALA A 20 -11.57 -6.02 -10.95
CA ALA A 20 -12.05 -7.16 -10.20
C ALA A 20 -11.81 -6.99 -8.70
N PHE A 21 -12.78 -7.46 -7.91
CA PHE A 21 -12.71 -7.56 -6.47
C PHE A 21 -12.98 -8.99 -6.03
N LYS A 22 -12.17 -9.51 -5.10
CA LYS A 22 -12.38 -10.82 -4.46
C LYS A 22 -12.15 -10.68 -2.96
N LYS A 23 -13.06 -11.24 -2.17
CA LYS A 23 -12.90 -11.41 -0.72
C LYS A 23 -12.64 -12.88 -0.39
N ASP A 24 -11.66 -13.10 0.48
CA ASP A 24 -11.32 -14.39 1.07
C ASP A 24 -11.12 -14.20 2.57
N ILE A 25 -12.20 -14.45 3.35
CA ILE A 25 -12.24 -14.27 4.80
C ILE A 25 -11.84 -12.84 5.22
N ASP A 26 -10.59 -12.67 5.65
CA ASP A 26 -9.98 -11.45 6.18
C ASP A 26 -9.12 -10.71 5.13
N THR A 27 -9.00 -11.29 3.95
CA THR A 27 -8.12 -10.84 2.88
C THR A 27 -8.93 -10.44 1.66
N LEU A 28 -8.66 -9.24 1.16
CA LEU A 28 -9.35 -8.59 0.06
C LEU A 28 -8.36 -8.39 -1.08
N TYR A 29 -8.78 -8.70 -2.30
CA TYR A 29 -7.98 -8.56 -3.51
C TYR A 29 -8.68 -7.60 -4.46
N PHE A 30 -7.94 -6.59 -4.90
CA PHE A 30 -8.38 -5.62 -5.90
C PHE A 30 -7.43 -5.69 -7.08
N SER A 31 -7.90 -6.18 -8.22
CA SER A 31 -7.10 -6.31 -9.44
C SER A 31 -7.41 -5.17 -10.41
N THR A 32 -6.39 -4.56 -10.98
CA THR A 32 -6.51 -3.44 -11.92
C THR A 32 -6.38 -3.89 -13.37
N ASP A 33 -6.70 -3.01 -14.31
CA ASP A 33 -6.57 -3.31 -15.75
C ASP A 33 -5.12 -3.51 -16.23
N ASN A 34 -4.13 -3.05 -15.44
CA ASN A 34 -2.71 -3.11 -15.76
C ASN A 34 -1.95 -4.11 -14.89
N ASP A 35 -2.61 -5.22 -14.53
CA ASP A 35 -2.07 -6.36 -13.78
C ASP A 35 -1.58 -6.05 -12.35
N VAL A 36 -1.80 -4.83 -11.85
CA VAL A 36 -1.55 -4.52 -10.45
C VAL A 36 -2.63 -5.17 -9.59
N VAL A 37 -2.20 -5.85 -8.53
CA VAL A 37 -3.12 -6.40 -7.54
C VAL A 37 -2.74 -5.87 -6.17
N LEU A 38 -3.71 -5.23 -5.51
CA LEU A 38 -3.66 -4.92 -4.09
C LEU A 38 -4.29 -6.07 -3.30
N GLN A 39 -3.50 -6.71 -2.45
CA GLN A 39 -3.98 -7.59 -1.38
C GLN A 39 -4.01 -6.79 -0.07
N LEU A 40 -5.20 -6.58 0.49
CA LEU A 40 -5.44 -5.98 1.79
C LEU A 40 -5.87 -7.06 2.78
N THR A 41 -5.08 -7.30 3.82
CA THR A 41 -5.44 -8.21 4.92
C THR A 41 -5.75 -7.43 6.18
N VAL A 42 -6.91 -7.71 6.79
CA VAL A 42 -7.30 -7.17 8.09
C VAL A 42 -6.74 -8.07 9.19
N PHE A 43 -5.56 -7.73 9.70
CA PHE A 43 -4.91 -8.50 10.76
C PHE A 43 -5.62 -8.33 12.11
N ARG A 44 -6.03 -7.10 12.40
CA ARG A 44 -6.82 -6.68 13.56
C ARG A 44 -7.65 -5.47 13.18
N ASP A 45 -8.61 -5.09 14.01
CA ASP A 45 -9.42 -3.89 13.76
C ASP A 45 -8.57 -2.63 13.51
N SER A 46 -7.43 -2.49 14.20
CA SER A 46 -6.52 -1.35 14.05
C SER A 46 -5.27 -1.63 13.19
N VAL A 47 -5.18 -2.80 12.54
CA VAL A 47 -3.97 -3.20 11.79
C VAL A 47 -4.36 -3.76 10.43
N LEU A 48 -4.05 -2.97 9.41
CA LEU A 48 -4.23 -3.31 8.00
C LEU A 48 -2.87 -3.60 7.36
N ARG A 49 -2.79 -4.69 6.61
CA ARG A 49 -1.60 -5.02 5.82
C ARG A 49 -1.91 -4.85 4.34
N PHE A 50 -1.13 -4.03 3.67
CA PHE A 50 -1.18 -3.82 2.23
C PHE A 50 -0.03 -4.57 1.57
N ARG A 51 -0.32 -5.30 0.50
CA ARG A 51 0.68 -5.96 -0.33
C ARG A 51 0.31 -5.76 -1.79
N TYR A 52 1.27 -5.25 -2.56
CA TYR A 52 1.10 -5.01 -3.99
C TYR A 52 1.93 -5.98 -4.81
N THR A 53 1.43 -6.33 -5.99
CA THR A 53 2.19 -6.94 -7.07
C THR A 53 1.89 -6.22 -8.37
N THR A 54 2.86 -6.14 -9.27
CA THR A 54 2.74 -5.53 -10.60
C THR A 54 2.60 -6.58 -11.71
N THR A 55 2.49 -7.86 -11.35
CA THR A 55 2.50 -9.00 -12.29
C THR A 55 1.29 -9.93 -12.08
N GLY A 56 0.26 -9.48 -11.36
CA GLY A 56 -0.92 -10.29 -11.03
C GLY A 56 -0.70 -11.41 -10.00
N THR A 57 0.54 -11.77 -9.69
CA THR A 57 0.87 -12.90 -8.81
C THR A 57 1.71 -12.48 -7.61
N PHE A 58 1.45 -13.11 -6.47
CA PHE A 58 2.21 -12.87 -5.24
C PHE A 58 3.25 -13.97 -5.04
N SER A 59 4.47 -13.55 -4.70
CA SER A 59 5.50 -14.47 -4.18
C SER A 59 5.08 -15.05 -2.81
N LYS A 60 5.85 -16.02 -2.32
CA LYS A 60 5.63 -16.56 -0.96
C LYS A 60 5.65 -15.43 0.06
N ASP A 61 4.67 -15.43 0.97
CA ASP A 61 4.62 -14.48 2.07
C ASP A 61 5.64 -14.87 3.16
N PHE A 62 6.72 -14.11 3.27
CA PHE A 62 7.80 -14.32 4.23
C PHE A 62 8.37 -13.00 4.74
N SER A 63 8.72 -12.95 6.03
CA SER A 63 9.31 -11.78 6.68
C SER A 63 10.27 -12.22 7.79
N TYR A 64 11.44 -11.59 7.86
CA TYR A 64 12.39 -11.76 8.97
C TYR A 64 11.95 -11.02 10.25
N ALA A 65 11.06 -10.02 10.13
CA ALA A 65 10.67 -9.15 11.24
C ALA A 65 9.34 -9.56 11.90
N ILE A 66 8.47 -10.27 11.17
CA ILE A 66 7.13 -10.61 11.65
C ILE A 66 7.10 -12.09 12.05
N THR A 67 6.77 -12.38 13.30
CA THR A 67 6.59 -13.75 13.77
C THR A 67 5.35 -14.40 13.17
N LYS A 68 5.45 -15.69 12.81
CA LYS A 68 4.30 -16.49 12.36
C LYS A 68 3.26 -16.75 13.46
N TYR A 69 3.62 -16.48 14.72
CA TYR A 69 2.76 -16.66 15.89
C TYR A 69 2.10 -15.36 16.36
N ALA A 70 2.15 -14.28 15.56
CA ALA A 70 1.46 -13.04 15.89
C ALA A 70 -0.04 -13.29 16.07
N SER A 71 -0.61 -12.80 17.18
CA SER A 71 -2.06 -12.88 17.40
C SER A 71 -2.80 -12.06 16.34
N LYS A 72 -3.77 -12.70 15.68
CA LYS A 72 -4.63 -12.13 14.64
C LYS A 72 -6.09 -12.20 15.08
N GLY A 73 -6.93 -11.33 14.53
CA GLY A 73 -8.36 -11.32 14.78
C GLY A 73 -8.90 -9.89 14.84
N TYR A 74 -10.08 -9.72 14.25
CA TYR A 74 -10.85 -8.48 14.24
C TYR A 74 -12.27 -8.78 14.76
N ASN A 75 -12.94 -7.77 15.31
CA ASN A 75 -14.31 -7.91 15.79
C ASN A 75 -15.33 -7.51 14.72
N HIS A 76 -14.94 -6.63 13.80
CA HIS A 76 -15.82 -6.12 12.76
C HIS A 76 -15.08 -6.02 11.41
N LEU A 77 -15.73 -6.48 10.35
CA LEU A 77 -15.28 -6.28 8.98
C LEU A 77 -16.47 -6.15 8.04
N GLN A 78 -16.72 -4.93 7.59
CA GLN A 78 -17.72 -4.58 6.59
C GLN A 78 -17.02 -4.04 5.34
N ILE A 79 -17.52 -4.42 4.16
CA ILE A 79 -17.03 -3.92 2.87
C ILE A 79 -18.22 -3.33 2.14
N GLU A 80 -18.08 -2.08 1.72
CA GLU A 80 -19.09 -1.38 0.92
C GLU A 80 -18.51 -1.09 -0.45
N ASP A 81 -19.28 -1.43 -1.48
CA ASP A 81 -18.97 -1.13 -2.88
C ASP A 81 -19.74 0.15 -3.26
N GLU A 82 -19.05 1.28 -3.24
CA GLU A 82 -19.61 2.56 -3.68
C GLU A 82 -19.23 2.84 -5.14
N LYS A 83 -19.83 3.87 -5.73
CA LYS A 83 -19.61 4.23 -7.13
C LYS A 83 -18.12 4.41 -7.47
N ASP A 84 -17.40 5.18 -6.65
CA ASP A 84 -16.03 5.62 -6.96
C ASP A 84 -14.96 4.96 -6.07
N CYS A 85 -15.37 4.25 -5.01
CA CYS A 85 -14.43 3.62 -4.08
C CYS A 85 -15.00 2.34 -3.44
N TYR A 86 -14.12 1.57 -2.82
CA TYR A 86 -14.47 0.55 -1.85
C TYR A 86 -14.20 1.08 -0.45
N ASN A 87 -15.16 0.96 0.47
CA ASN A 87 -14.92 1.19 1.90
C ASN A 87 -14.68 -0.16 2.60
N VAL A 88 -13.57 -0.28 3.32
CA VAL A 88 -13.26 -1.42 4.19
C VAL A 88 -13.27 -0.92 5.62
N ILE A 89 -14.29 -1.33 6.38
CA ILE A 89 -14.64 -0.78 7.68
C ILE A 89 -14.39 -1.83 8.76
N THR A 90 -13.61 -1.46 9.77
CA THR A 90 -13.37 -2.24 10.99
C THR A 90 -13.93 -1.50 12.21
N SER A 91 -13.77 -2.04 13.43
CA SER A 91 -14.18 -1.32 14.64
C SER A 91 -13.32 -0.08 14.95
N LYS A 92 -12.20 0.13 14.24
CA LYS A 92 -11.22 1.22 14.51
C LYS A 92 -10.87 2.04 13.29
N LEU A 93 -10.96 1.48 12.09
CA LEU A 93 -10.48 2.11 10.86
C LEU A 93 -11.52 2.03 9.75
N ILE A 94 -11.57 3.08 8.94
CA ILE A 94 -12.25 3.09 7.65
C ILE A 94 -11.17 3.28 6.59
N CYS A 95 -10.93 2.26 5.76
CA CYS A 95 -10.00 2.31 4.65
C CYS A 95 -10.77 2.45 3.34
N LYS A 96 -10.61 3.58 2.66
CA LYS A 96 -11.19 3.86 1.36
C LYS A 96 -10.18 3.57 0.27
N ILE A 97 -10.58 2.81 -0.74
CA ILE A 97 -9.75 2.41 -1.87
C ILE A 97 -10.40 2.94 -3.15
N SER A 98 -9.74 3.88 -3.82
CA SER A 98 -10.19 4.49 -5.06
C SER A 98 -10.26 3.47 -6.19
N LYS A 99 -11.38 3.44 -6.92
CA LYS A 99 -11.57 2.53 -8.06
C LYS A 99 -10.82 2.95 -9.31
N SER A 100 -10.42 4.21 -9.45
CA SER A 100 -9.74 4.68 -10.66
C SER A 100 -8.24 4.41 -10.66
N ASP A 101 -7.61 4.34 -9.48
CA ASP A 101 -6.14 4.36 -9.35
C ASP A 101 -5.59 3.62 -8.10
N LEU A 102 -6.42 2.86 -7.37
CA LEU A 102 -6.05 2.15 -6.13
C LEU A 102 -5.54 3.03 -4.98
N LYS A 103 -5.65 4.36 -5.05
CA LYS A 103 -5.22 5.23 -3.94
C LYS A 103 -6.00 4.95 -2.67
N ILE A 104 -5.29 5.00 -1.55
CA ILE A 104 -5.80 4.69 -0.22
C ILE A 104 -5.94 5.96 0.63
N SER A 105 -7.09 6.07 1.30
CA SER A 105 -7.30 6.98 2.43
C SER A 105 -7.79 6.21 3.65
N ILE A 106 -7.22 6.48 4.82
CA ILE A 106 -7.52 5.80 6.08
C ILE A 106 -8.03 6.84 7.07
N PHE A 107 -9.18 6.54 7.68
CA PHE A 107 -9.84 7.38 8.67
C PHE A 107 -10.05 6.62 9.98
N ASP A 108 -10.14 7.36 11.08
CA ASP A 108 -10.61 6.81 12.35
C ASP A 108 -12.10 6.48 12.26
N ALA A 109 -12.51 5.26 12.62
CA ALA A 109 -13.91 4.84 12.52
C ALA A 109 -14.82 5.53 13.55
N LYS A 110 -14.26 6.11 14.62
CA LYS A 110 -15.03 6.77 15.68
C LYS A 110 -15.58 8.12 15.23
N ASP A 111 -14.80 8.90 14.50
CA ASP A 111 -15.12 10.29 14.18
C ASP A 111 -14.85 10.70 12.72
N ASN A 112 -14.43 9.76 11.87
CA ASN A 112 -14.05 10.00 10.47
C ASN A 112 -12.89 10.98 10.29
N THR A 113 -12.04 11.17 11.30
CA THR A 113 -10.82 11.97 11.16
C THR A 113 -9.86 11.27 10.20
N LEU A 114 -9.33 12.01 9.23
CA LEU A 114 -8.31 11.49 8.31
C LEU A 114 -7.01 11.20 9.07
N ILE A 115 -6.54 9.96 9.00
CA ILE A 115 -5.27 9.53 9.60
C ILE A 115 -4.15 9.57 8.56
N SER A 116 -4.41 9.06 7.36
CA SER A 116 -3.40 8.97 6.32
C SER A 116 -4.02 8.85 4.94
N GLN A 117 -3.49 9.55 3.95
CA GLN A 117 -3.91 9.43 2.56
C GLN A 117 -2.70 9.35 1.63
N ASP A 118 -2.88 8.68 0.51
CA ASP A 118 -1.91 8.67 -0.58
C ASP A 118 -1.81 10.05 -1.24
N GLU A 119 -0.59 10.44 -1.63
CA GLU A 119 -0.37 11.59 -2.52
C GLU A 119 -0.27 11.07 -3.95
N LEU A 120 0.85 10.42 -4.30
CA LEU A 120 0.94 9.57 -5.49
C LEU A 120 0.50 8.12 -5.25
N GLY A 121 0.57 7.62 -4.02
CA GLY A 121 0.23 6.23 -3.67
C GLY A 121 1.31 5.22 -4.08
N PHE A 122 0.92 3.96 -4.25
CA PHE A 122 1.82 2.91 -4.75
C PHE A 122 2.19 3.19 -6.20
N HIS A 123 3.49 3.16 -6.50
CA HIS A 123 4.01 3.31 -7.85
C HIS A 123 5.36 2.64 -7.97
N TRP A 124 5.85 2.44 -9.18
CA TRP A 124 7.12 1.77 -9.40
C TRP A 124 7.82 2.25 -10.67
N GLU A 125 9.11 1.98 -10.74
CA GLU A 125 9.91 2.10 -11.96
C GLU A 125 10.58 0.77 -12.26
N GLU A 126 10.71 0.44 -13.54
CA GLU A 126 11.46 -0.74 -13.95
C GLU A 126 12.96 -0.52 -13.75
N SER A 127 13.62 -1.46 -13.07
CA SER A 127 15.07 -1.45 -12.89
C SER A 127 15.72 -2.21 -14.04
N TYR A 128 16.18 -1.48 -15.07
CA TYR A 128 16.85 -2.09 -16.22
C TYR A 128 18.23 -2.67 -15.87
N GLU A 129 18.91 -2.08 -14.89
CA GLU A 129 20.27 -2.49 -14.49
C GLU A 129 20.24 -3.78 -13.65
N PHE A 130 19.30 -3.87 -12.70
CA PHE A 130 19.24 -4.97 -11.73
C PHE A 130 18.10 -5.96 -11.99
N GLY A 131 17.24 -5.68 -12.98
CA GLY A 131 15.98 -6.37 -13.19
C GLY A 131 14.94 -6.04 -12.11
N GLY A 132 13.67 -6.32 -12.42
CA GLY A 132 12.57 -6.11 -11.49
C GLY A 132 12.14 -4.64 -11.34
N ASN A 133 11.58 -4.29 -10.18
CA ASN A 133 10.96 -2.98 -9.96
C ASN A 133 11.54 -2.26 -8.75
N ILE A 134 11.82 -0.97 -8.90
CA ILE A 134 12.01 -0.02 -7.80
C ILE A 134 10.63 0.41 -7.33
N VAL A 135 10.17 -0.16 -6.22
CA VAL A 135 8.85 0.13 -5.65
C VAL A 135 8.90 1.37 -4.77
N LYS A 136 7.84 2.18 -4.85
CA LYS A 136 7.71 3.45 -4.16
C LYS A 136 6.31 3.59 -3.59
N MET A 137 6.19 4.38 -2.52
CA MET A 137 4.92 4.71 -1.88
C MET A 137 4.97 6.18 -1.47
N SER A 138 4.03 6.99 -1.94
CA SER A 138 3.92 8.39 -1.53
C SER A 138 2.64 8.65 -0.76
N LYS A 139 2.78 9.32 0.39
CA LYS A 139 1.70 9.70 1.29
C LYS A 139 1.70 11.22 1.44
N ALA A 140 0.51 11.81 1.60
CA ALA A 140 0.41 13.24 1.90
C ALA A 140 0.90 13.51 3.32
N SER A 141 1.85 14.43 3.46
CA SER A 141 2.27 14.97 4.76
C SER A 141 1.33 16.11 5.14
N GLN A 142 0.71 16.03 6.31
CA GLN A 142 -0.16 17.10 6.80
C GLN A 142 0.66 18.21 7.48
N ASP A 143 0.10 19.41 7.52
CA ASP A 143 0.66 20.50 8.32
C ASP A 143 0.63 20.14 9.81
N GLY A 144 1.71 20.49 10.52
CA GLY A 144 1.88 20.10 11.93
C GLY A 144 2.24 18.63 12.18
N GLU A 145 2.16 17.74 11.19
CA GLU A 145 2.56 16.33 11.36
C GLU A 145 4.06 16.21 11.66
N GLY A 146 4.45 15.32 12.58
CA GLY A 146 5.84 15.03 12.93
C GLY A 146 6.15 13.55 12.77
N TYR A 147 7.37 13.23 12.34
CA TYR A 147 7.80 11.85 12.10
C TYR A 147 8.91 11.46 13.06
N TYR A 148 8.83 10.26 13.63
CA TYR A 148 9.74 9.75 14.66
C TYR A 148 10.06 8.27 14.39
N GLY A 149 11.23 7.79 14.81
CA GLY A 149 11.65 6.39 14.66
C GLY A 149 12.83 6.21 13.71
N LEU A 150 12.73 5.25 12.77
CA LEU A 150 13.81 4.80 11.88
C LEU A 150 15.07 4.22 12.58
N GLY A 151 14.94 3.85 13.86
CA GLY A 151 16.02 3.25 14.64
C GLY A 151 17.06 4.28 15.09
N ASP A 152 18.31 3.83 15.20
CA ASP A 152 19.42 4.68 15.63
C ASP A 152 19.93 5.53 14.45
N LYS A 153 19.41 6.75 14.33
CA LYS A 153 19.84 7.75 13.34
C LYS A 153 20.36 8.99 14.08
N PRO A 154 21.58 9.48 13.78
CA PRO A 154 22.14 10.66 14.43
C PRO A 154 21.50 11.95 13.87
N SER A 155 20.29 12.27 14.32
CA SER A 155 19.51 13.44 13.89
C SER A 155 18.65 13.98 15.05
N HIS A 156 18.15 15.21 14.91
CA HIS A 156 17.03 15.67 15.76
C HIS A 156 15.85 14.68 15.69
N LEU A 157 15.12 14.60 16.81
CA LEU A 157 14.03 13.66 17.04
C LEU A 157 12.93 13.74 15.96
N ASN A 158 12.50 14.95 15.58
CA ASN A 158 11.56 15.12 14.46
C ASN A 158 12.29 14.98 13.12
N LEU A 159 11.79 14.06 12.31
CA LEU A 159 12.33 13.67 11.00
C LEU A 159 11.66 14.41 9.83
N LYS A 160 10.65 15.26 10.08
CA LYS A 160 9.96 16.00 9.01
C LYS A 160 10.94 16.80 8.15
N GLY A 161 10.76 16.70 6.83
CA GLY A 161 11.56 17.42 5.83
C GLY A 161 12.97 16.85 5.60
N LYS A 162 13.29 15.67 6.17
CA LYS A 162 14.59 15.02 6.02
C LYS A 162 14.49 13.75 5.20
N ARG A 163 15.63 13.34 4.62
CA ARG A 163 15.79 12.09 3.86
C ARG A 163 16.78 11.19 4.59
N PHE A 164 16.45 9.91 4.67
CA PHE A 164 17.28 8.87 5.30
C PHE A 164 17.38 7.65 4.42
N GLU A 165 18.42 6.86 4.65
CA GLU A 165 18.65 5.57 4.01
C GLU A 165 18.83 4.49 5.08
N ASN A 166 18.36 3.28 4.76
CA ASN A 166 18.58 2.07 5.56
C ASN A 166 19.57 1.17 4.83
N TRP A 167 20.83 1.57 4.86
CA TRP A 167 21.96 0.80 4.39
C TRP A 167 22.91 0.59 5.59
N VAL A 168 23.37 -0.64 5.77
CA VAL A 168 24.32 -1.04 6.81
C VAL A 168 25.55 -1.61 6.15
#